data_AF-A0AAJ6NF86-F1
#
_entry.id   AF-A0AAJ6NF86-F1
#
_cell.length_a   1.000
_cell.length_b   1.000
_cell.length_c   1.000
_cell.angle_alpha   90.00
_cell.angle_beta   90.00
_cell.angle_gamma   90.00
#
_symmetry.space_group_name_H-M   'P 1'
#
loop_
_entity.id
_entity.type
_entity.pdbx_description
1 polymer ?
#
loop_
_entity_poly.entity_id
_entity_poly.type
_entity_poly.pdbx_seq_one_letter_code
_entity_poly.pdbx_strand_id
1 'polypeptide(L)'
;MTNLFIQQRFQMHSGGFSDFKIECDALSQSDLDTLAFLISRKFIFGGVYGIPRGGVALQKALEKYITPESKTFLLVDDVFTTGGSMFEAKDKILDDITQQGFSQLQGVVLFARGETPDWIQSVLHLDPLFWQND
;
A
#
# COMPACT_ATOMS: atom_id res chain seq x y z
N MET A 1 20.36 10.31 -4.58
CA MET A 1 19.54 10.03 -3.38
C MET A 1 18.32 10.91 -3.46
N THR A 2 17.14 10.32 -3.38
CA THR A 2 15.86 11.04 -3.36
C THR A 2 15.36 11.09 -1.92
N ASN A 3 14.73 12.19 -1.51
CA ASN A 3 14.17 12.32 -0.16
C ASN A 3 12.78 11.67 -0.12
N LEU A 4 12.45 11.00 0.99
CA LEU A 4 11.13 10.38 1.19
C LEU A 4 10.00 11.43 1.21
N PHE A 5 10.25 12.59 1.81
CA PHE A 5 9.32 13.72 1.81
C PHE A 5 9.88 14.84 0.95
N ILE A 6 9.09 15.30 -0.02
CA ILE A 6 9.49 16.37 -0.95
C ILE A 6 8.47 17.51 -0.84
N GLN A 7 8.93 18.70 -0.49
CA GLN A 7 8.13 19.93 -0.46
C GLN A 7 8.31 20.69 -1.78
N GLN A 8 7.34 20.54 -2.68
CA GLN A 8 7.24 21.30 -3.93
C GLN A 8 5.82 21.17 -4.48
N ARG A 9 5.44 22.04 -5.41
CA ARG A 9 4.11 21.97 -6.02
C ARG A 9 4.06 20.88 -7.11
N PHE A 10 3.19 19.90 -6.92
CA PHE A 10 2.94 18.80 -7.84
C PHE A 10 1.54 18.90 -8.43
N GLN A 11 1.41 18.70 -9.74
CA GLN A 11 0.10 18.47 -10.35
C GLN A 11 -0.29 17.01 -10.12
N MET A 12 -1.46 16.79 -9.51
CA MET A 12 -1.99 15.46 -9.23
C MET A 12 -2.74 14.90 -10.43
N HIS A 13 -2.86 13.57 -10.50
CA HIS A 13 -3.61 12.90 -11.55
C HIS A 13 -5.11 13.24 -11.55
N SER A 14 -5.64 13.68 -10.39
CA SER A 14 -6.99 14.21 -10.23
C SER A 14 -7.19 15.61 -10.84
N GLY A 15 -6.12 16.25 -11.32
CA GLY A 15 -6.14 17.64 -11.82
C GLY A 15 -5.91 18.70 -10.74
N GLY A 16 -5.89 18.30 -9.46
CA GLY A 16 -5.53 19.18 -8.34
C GLY A 16 -4.03 19.44 -8.22
N PHE A 17 -3.64 20.21 -7.20
CA PHE A 17 -2.24 20.44 -6.87
C PHE A 17 -1.97 20.02 -5.43
N SER A 18 -0.79 19.48 -5.17
CA SER A 18 -0.31 19.27 -3.81
C SER A 18 1.05 19.92 -3.61
N ASP A 19 1.27 20.52 -2.45
CA ASP A 19 2.55 21.16 -2.10
C ASP A 19 3.58 20.18 -1.53
N PHE A 20 3.25 18.88 -1.46
CA PHE A 20 4.20 17.83 -1.10
C PHE A 20 3.92 16.48 -1.77
N LYS A 21 4.96 15.64 -1.80
CA LYS A 21 4.89 14.24 -2.23
C LYS A 21 5.65 13.35 -1.24
N ILE A 22 5.12 12.15 -1.05
CA ILE A 22 5.83 11.04 -0.40
C ILE A 22 6.42 10.18 -1.52
N GLU A 23 7.75 10.17 -1.67
CA GLU A 23 8.48 9.43 -2.69
C GLU A 23 9.02 8.13 -2.11
N CYS A 24 8.25 7.05 -2.23
CA CYS A 24 8.61 5.78 -1.61
C CYS A 24 9.77 5.05 -2.31
N ASP A 25 10.17 5.49 -3.51
CA ASP A 25 11.45 5.11 -4.13
C ASP A 25 12.68 5.51 -3.28
N ALA A 26 12.50 6.42 -2.31
CA ALA A 26 13.53 6.79 -1.34
C ALA A 26 13.72 5.74 -0.23
N LEU A 27 12.77 4.82 -0.03
CA LEU A 27 12.88 3.77 0.99
C LEU A 27 13.97 2.79 0.61
N SER A 28 14.90 2.55 1.54
CA SER A 28 15.89 1.51 1.37
C SER A 28 15.27 0.12 1.55
N GLN A 29 15.98 -0.91 1.10
CA GLN A 29 15.59 -2.30 1.37
C GLN A 29 15.46 -2.57 2.88
N SER A 30 16.32 -1.97 3.71
CA SER A 30 16.24 -2.11 5.17
C SER A 30 14.99 -1.47 5.76
N ASP A 31 14.51 -0.36 5.18
CA ASP A 31 13.26 0.29 5.59
C ASP A 31 12.08 -0.63 5.23
N LEU A 32 12.06 -1.15 3.99
CA LEU A 32 11.03 -2.08 3.52
C LEU A 32 11.00 -3.37 4.34
N ASP A 33 12.15 -3.94 4.70
CA ASP A 33 12.23 -5.12 5.56
C ASP A 33 11.68 -4.86 6.96
N THR A 34 11.94 -3.67 7.51
CA THR A 34 11.39 -3.24 8.80
C THR A 34 9.88 -3.09 8.73
N LEU A 35 9.38 -2.43 7.68
CA LEU A 35 7.95 -2.23 7.46
C LEU A 35 7.23 -3.57 7.24
N ALA A 36 7.80 -4.48 6.47
CA ALA A 36 7.28 -5.82 6.25
C ALA A 36 7.18 -6.62 7.56
N PHE A 37 8.19 -6.53 8.43
CA PHE A 37 8.15 -7.13 9.77
C PHE A 37 7.02 -6.54 10.64
N LEU A 38 6.78 -5.24 10.58
CA LEU A 38 5.69 -4.62 11.34
C LEU A 38 4.32 -5.07 10.82
N ILE A 39 4.15 -5.15 9.49
CA ILE A 39 2.93 -5.66 8.85
C ILE A 39 2.69 -7.13 9.23
N SER A 40 3.73 -7.98 9.21
CA SER A 40 3.61 -9.41 9.55
C SER A 40 3.25 -9.65 11.02
N ARG A 41 3.53 -8.69 11.92
CA ARG A 41 3.06 -8.76 13.32
C ARG A 41 1.57 -8.48 13.46
N LYS A 42 0.96 -7.82 12.49
CA LYS A 42 -0.45 -7.43 12.49
C LYS A 42 -1.32 -8.40 11.68
N PHE A 43 -0.80 -8.92 10.57
CA PHE A 43 -1.55 -9.76 9.63
C PHE A 43 -0.89 -11.13 9.46
N ILE A 44 -1.73 -12.17 9.40
CA ILE A 44 -1.34 -13.52 8.98
C ILE A 44 -1.96 -13.76 7.60
N PHE A 45 -1.14 -13.96 6.57
CA PHE A 45 -1.60 -14.00 5.18
C PHE A 45 -0.90 -15.11 4.38
N GLY A 46 -1.61 -15.66 3.40
CA GLY A 46 -1.14 -16.78 2.58
C GLY A 46 -0.70 -16.38 1.17
N GLY A 47 -0.93 -15.11 0.79
CA GLY A 47 -0.49 -14.56 -0.48
C GLY A 47 -0.42 -13.04 -0.41
N VAL A 48 0.38 -12.45 -1.30
CA VAL A 48 0.56 -11.00 -1.40
C VAL A 48 0.71 -10.60 -2.86
N TYR A 49 0.08 -9.49 -3.24
CA TYR A 49 0.24 -8.84 -4.53
C TYR A 49 0.51 -7.36 -4.35
N GLY A 50 1.61 -6.88 -4.92
CA GLY A 50 1.99 -5.47 -4.93
C GLY A 50 1.49 -4.79 -6.19
N ILE A 51 0.85 -3.62 -6.04
CA ILE A 51 0.46 -2.79 -7.18
C ILE A 51 1.71 -2.41 -7.99
N PRO A 52 1.68 -2.55 -9.33
CA PRO A 52 2.83 -2.21 -10.16
C PRO A 52 3.33 -0.78 -9.93
N ARG A 53 4.65 -0.66 -9.80
CA ARG A 53 5.42 0.55 -9.43
C ARG A 53 5.48 0.80 -7.92
N GLY A 54 4.36 1.04 -7.24
CA GLY A 54 4.37 1.40 -5.81
C GLY A 54 4.52 0.21 -4.85
N GLY A 55 3.72 -0.85 -5.02
CA GLY A 55 3.65 -1.97 -4.08
C GLY A 55 4.66 -3.10 -4.29
N VAL A 56 5.36 -3.17 -5.43
CA VAL A 56 6.19 -4.34 -5.79
C VAL A 56 7.37 -4.54 -4.83
N ALA A 57 8.03 -3.46 -4.41
CA ALA A 57 9.15 -3.57 -3.49
C ALA A 57 8.70 -4.07 -2.11
N LEU A 58 7.53 -3.61 -1.66
CA LEU A 58 6.90 -4.08 -0.42
C LEU A 58 6.44 -5.55 -0.51
N GLN A 59 5.86 -5.96 -1.64
CA GLN A 59 5.50 -7.36 -1.88
C GLN A 59 6.70 -8.28 -1.65
N LYS A 60 7.84 -7.99 -2.29
CA LYS A 60 9.07 -8.79 -2.16
C LYS A 60 9.54 -8.90 -0.71
N ALA A 61 9.45 -7.81 0.06
CA ALA A 61 9.82 -7.81 1.47
C ALA A 61 8.85 -8.64 2.33
N LEU A 62 7.58 -8.74 1.94
CA LEU A 62 6.53 -9.48 2.64
C LEU A 62 6.52 -10.99 2.32
N GLU A 63 7.03 -11.42 1.16
CA GLU A 63 7.00 -12.82 0.71
C GLU A 63 7.57 -13.80 1.75
N LYS A 64 8.61 -13.41 2.50
CA LYS A 64 9.21 -14.23 3.56
C LYS A 64 8.32 -14.47 4.78
N TYR A 65 7.20 -13.75 4.90
CA TYR A 65 6.24 -13.86 6.00
C TYR A 65 4.93 -14.57 5.59
N ILE A 66 4.86 -15.13 4.38
CA ILE A 66 3.70 -15.89 3.93
C ILE A 66 3.49 -17.13 4.80
N THR A 67 2.26 -17.31 5.29
CA THR A 67 1.76 -18.50 5.97
C THR A 67 0.82 -19.24 5.02
N PRO A 68 1.26 -20.31 4.32
CA PRO A 68 0.52 -20.93 3.22
C PRO A 68 -0.92 -21.37 3.54
N GLU A 69 -1.21 -21.68 4.80
CA GLU A 69 -2.53 -22.13 5.26
C GLU A 69 -3.53 -20.97 5.46
N SER A 70 -3.05 -19.72 5.51
CA SER A 70 -3.92 -18.56 5.70
C SER A 70 -4.79 -18.30 4.48
N LYS A 71 -6.06 -17.98 4.76
CA LYS A 71 -7.07 -17.64 3.74
C LYS A 71 -7.14 -16.15 3.43
N THR A 72 -6.28 -15.35 4.07
CA THR A 72 -6.13 -13.92 3.83
C THR A 72 -5.07 -13.67 2.76
N PHE A 73 -5.45 -12.86 1.76
CA PHE A 73 -4.56 -12.36 0.72
C PHE A 73 -4.32 -10.87 0.94
N LEU A 74 -3.07 -10.41 0.86
CA LEU A 74 -2.74 -8.99 0.95
C LEU A 74 -2.63 -8.35 -0.44
N LEU A 75 -3.32 -7.24 -0.65
CA LEU A 75 -3.08 -6.32 -1.75
C LEU A 75 -2.33 -5.11 -1.21
N VAL A 76 -1.14 -4.82 -1.73
CA VAL A 76 -0.27 -3.80 -1.15
C VAL A 76 0.13 -2.70 -2.11
N ASP A 77 0.23 -1.48 -1.60
CA ASP A 77 0.76 -0.31 -2.29
C ASP A 77 1.62 0.53 -1.34
N ASP A 78 2.38 1.48 -1.87
CA ASP A 78 3.19 2.38 -1.05
C ASP A 78 2.37 3.55 -0.49
N VAL A 79 1.62 4.27 -1.32
CA VAL A 79 0.88 5.48 -0.95
C VAL A 79 -0.57 5.41 -1.42
N PHE A 80 -1.49 5.44 -0.47
CA PHE A 80 -2.91 5.65 -0.75
C PHE A 80 -3.21 7.14 -0.88
N THR A 81 -3.79 7.54 -2.02
CA THR A 81 -4.33 8.88 -2.25
C THR A 81 -5.85 8.81 -2.40
N THR A 82 -6.36 8.70 -3.62
CA THR A 82 -7.79 8.45 -3.88
C THR A 82 -8.15 6.96 -3.85
N GLY A 83 -7.14 6.09 -3.86
CA GLY A 83 -7.31 4.64 -3.87
C GLY A 83 -7.56 4.01 -5.23
N GLY A 84 -7.60 4.78 -6.31
CA GLY A 84 -7.93 4.27 -7.66
C GLY A 84 -7.12 3.04 -8.06
N SER A 85 -5.81 3.03 -7.80
CA SER A 85 -4.93 1.87 -8.05
C SER A 85 -5.35 0.63 -7.26
N MET A 86 -5.69 0.80 -5.97
CA MET A 86 -6.13 -0.28 -5.08
C MET A 86 -7.45 -0.89 -5.52
N PHE A 87 -8.42 -0.07 -5.93
CA PHE A 87 -9.70 -0.57 -6.43
C PHE A 87 -9.53 -1.29 -7.77
N GLU A 88 -8.80 -0.70 -8.72
CA GLU A 88 -8.54 -1.34 -10.01
C GLU A 88 -7.79 -2.67 -9.86
N ALA A 89 -6.79 -2.72 -8.98
CA ALA A 89 -6.05 -3.96 -8.72
C ALA A 89 -6.93 -5.01 -8.04
N LYS A 90 -7.76 -4.62 -7.05
CA LYS A 90 -8.72 -5.52 -6.41
C LYS A 90 -9.66 -6.15 -7.44
N ASP A 91 -10.28 -5.34 -8.31
CA ASP A 91 -11.22 -5.84 -9.31
C ASP A 91 -10.57 -6.82 -10.30
N LYS A 92 -9.28 -6.61 -10.62
CA LYS A 92 -8.52 -7.49 -11.51
C LYS A 92 -8.13 -8.84 -10.90
N ILE A 93 -7.84 -8.88 -9.60
CA ILE A 93 -7.27 -10.09 -8.96
C ILE A 93 -8.28 -10.90 -8.16
N LEU A 94 -9.46 -10.34 -7.84
CA LEU A 94 -10.39 -10.93 -6.87
C LEU A 94 -10.87 -12.33 -7.27
N ASP A 95 -11.23 -12.53 -8.54
CA ASP A 95 -11.67 -13.84 -9.03
C ASP A 95 -10.53 -14.86 -8.99
N ASP A 96 -9.32 -14.46 -9.42
CA ASP A 96 -8.15 -15.32 -9.46
C ASP A 96 -7.73 -15.80 -8.06
N ILE A 97 -7.70 -14.91 -7.06
CA ILE A 97 -7.35 -15.30 -5.68
C ILE A 97 -8.46 -16.16 -5.05
N THR A 98 -9.72 -15.91 -5.41
CA THR A 98 -10.85 -16.73 -4.93
C THR A 98 -10.74 -18.15 -5.47
N GLN A 99 -10.40 -18.32 -6.76
CA GLN A 99 -10.15 -19.63 -7.36
C GLN A 99 -8.93 -20.35 -6.77
N GLN A 100 -7.92 -19.61 -6.32
CA GLN A 100 -6.78 -20.13 -5.56
C GLN A 100 -7.15 -20.53 -4.11
N GLY A 101 -8.38 -20.26 -3.69
CA GLY A 101 -8.91 -20.67 -2.39
C GLY A 101 -8.63 -19.68 -1.26
N PHE A 102 -8.32 -18.41 -1.56
CA PHE A 102 -8.35 -17.31 -0.61
C PHE A 102 -9.79 -16.83 -0.44
N SER A 103 -10.22 -16.56 0.80
CA SER A 103 -11.60 -16.11 1.10
C SER A 103 -11.65 -14.72 1.73
N GLN A 104 -10.49 -14.11 1.99
CA GLN A 104 -10.37 -12.78 2.55
C GLN A 104 -9.32 -11.99 1.77
N LEU A 105 -9.66 -10.77 1.38
CA LEU A 105 -8.74 -9.80 0.78
C LEU A 105 -8.58 -8.61 1.73
N GLN A 106 -7.34 -8.27 2.05
CA GLN A 106 -7.01 -7.12 2.89
C GLN A 106 -6.03 -6.22 2.14
N GLY A 107 -6.37 -4.95 2.00
CA GLY A 107 -5.47 -3.92 1.49
C GLY A 107 -4.52 -3.42 2.57
N VAL A 108 -3.24 -3.23 2.24
CA VAL A 108 -2.25 -2.61 3.13
C VAL A 108 -1.44 -1.58 2.37
N VAL A 109 -1.34 -0.36 2.91
CA VAL A 109 -0.51 0.71 2.34
C VAL A 109 0.48 1.23 3.36
N LEU A 110 1.67 1.67 2.93
CA LEU A 110 2.65 2.25 3.87
C LEU A 110 2.17 3.61 4.37
N PHE A 111 1.73 4.47 3.47
CA PHE A 111 1.26 5.82 3.77
C PHE A 111 -0.16 6.02 3.26
N ALA A 112 -1.04 6.60 4.06
CA ALA A 112 -2.34 7.09 3.61
C ALA A 112 -2.41 8.63 3.66
N ARG A 113 -2.82 9.21 2.53
CA ARG A 113 -3.15 10.64 2.34
C ARG A 113 -4.64 10.77 2.06
N GLY A 114 -5.45 10.51 3.07
CA GLY A 114 -6.90 10.43 2.91
C GLY A 114 -7.50 9.29 3.70
N GLU A 115 -8.82 9.35 3.88
CA GLU A 115 -9.56 8.25 4.46
C GLU A 115 -9.44 6.98 3.61
N THR A 116 -9.04 5.89 4.26
CA THR A 116 -9.00 4.57 3.65
C THR A 116 -10.33 3.85 3.89
N PRO A 117 -10.88 3.11 2.91
CA PRO A 117 -12.04 2.25 3.13
C PRO A 117 -11.70 1.12 4.12
N ASP A 118 -12.71 0.54 4.77
CA ASP A 118 -12.55 -0.47 5.84
C ASP A 118 -11.64 -1.66 5.49
N TRP A 119 -11.60 -2.05 4.21
CA TRP A 119 -10.79 -3.16 3.73
C TRP A 119 -9.34 -2.78 3.45
N ILE A 120 -8.93 -1.52 3.62
CA ILE A 120 -7.54 -1.04 3.45
C ILE A 120 -7.05 -0.49 4.78
N GLN A 121 -5.87 -0.92 5.22
CA GLN A 121 -5.22 -0.40 6.41
C GLN A 121 -3.89 0.25 6.06
N SER A 122 -3.59 1.40 6.65
CA SER A 122 -2.30 2.07 6.53
C SER A 122 -1.37 1.72 7.68
N VAL A 123 -0.06 1.72 7.41
CA VAL A 123 0.98 1.67 8.46
C VAL A 123 1.14 3.05 9.09
N LEU A 124 1.19 4.08 8.26
CA LEU A 124 1.24 5.50 8.64
C LEU A 124 0.10 6.24 7.97
N HIS A 125 -0.66 7.01 8.75
CA HIS A 125 -1.75 7.83 8.26
C HIS A 125 -1.41 9.29 8.54
N LEU A 126 -1.44 10.12 7.49
CA LEU A 126 -1.31 11.57 7.68
C LEU A 126 -2.54 12.10 8.40
N ASP A 127 -2.31 13.05 9.31
CA ASP A 127 -3.38 13.77 9.97
C ASP A 127 -4.31 14.41 8.92
N PRO A 128 -5.65 14.34 9.11
CA PRO A 128 -6.63 14.98 8.24
C PRO A 128 -6.32 16.44 7.87
N LEU A 129 -5.70 17.21 8.77
CA LEU A 129 -5.34 18.61 8.51
C LEU A 129 -4.32 18.79 7.37
N PHE A 130 -3.59 17.75 6.97
CA PHE A 130 -2.54 17.83 5.96
C PHE A 130 -2.97 17.45 4.54
N TRP A 131 -4.22 17.01 4.34
CA TRP A 131 -4.73 16.62 3.01
C TRP A 131 -6.13 17.16 2.69
N GLN A 132 -6.77 17.87 3.62
CA GLN A 132 -8.09 18.52 3.39
C GLN A 132 -8.08 19.63 2.33
N ASN A 133 -6.91 20.08 1.87
CA ASN A 133 -6.75 21.15 0.88
C ASN A 133 -6.08 20.69 -0.42
N ASP A 134 -5.85 19.38 -0.59
CA ASP A 134 -5.30 18.77 -1.82
C ASP A 134 -6.43 18.46 -2.84
#